data_AF-A0A840BIT4-F1
#
_entry.id   AF-A0A840BIT4-F1
#
_cell.length_a   1.000
_cell.length_b   1.000
_cell.length_c   1.000
_cell.angle_alpha   90.00
_cell.angle_beta   90.00
_cell.angle_gamma   90.00
#
_symmetry.space_group_name_H-M   'P 1'
#
loop_
_entity.id
_entity.type
_entity.pdbx_description
1 polymer ?
#
loop_
_entity_poly.entity_id
_entity_poly.type
_entity_poly.pdbx_seq_one_letter_code
_entity_poly.pdbx_strand_id
1 'polypeptide(L)'
;MTRRLDDRNHRTAAKGREVERLASLMDACRILSSLSKSSPSVLQCGADYLTPAQWHQTAARHRLAPVCRTLFNVNRPCGSIQPMWKKIRITLLALILATVIVDTWRSQHKASEWRATLHVAVYPINADGSDAAARRIASLEQSSFEDIERFLGDEAQRYGITTSRPVKLTLQPPLSSAPPLAPKHASMLEAVAWSLKLRWWVWRLPPATPRPDIRLFVQYWQAKNGGIPASHGLERGHIAIAHVFADGAMQRANAVVIAHELLHTLGATDKYDFATLEPVYPEGYAEPDAQPRLPQRFCELMAGRIPRGDMPPEQPRGLDDCLVGAKTAREIGFIKPAS
;
A
#
# COMPACT_ATOMS: atom_id res chain seq x y z
N MET A 1 -78.48 -5.31 8.39
CA MET A 1 -78.24 -3.85 8.24
C MET A 1 -77.03 -3.67 7.33
N THR A 2 -77.27 -3.90 6.05
CA THR A 2 -76.34 -3.97 4.93
C THR A 2 -76.60 -2.74 4.07
N ARG A 3 -75.68 -1.76 4.07
CA ARG A 3 -75.51 -0.66 3.08
C ARG A 3 -74.65 0.44 3.71
N ARG A 4 -73.32 0.24 3.69
CA ARG A 4 -72.34 1.34 3.81
C ARG A 4 -70.91 0.91 3.44
N LEU A 5 -70.77 0.04 2.44
CA LEU A 5 -69.45 -0.44 1.99
C LEU A 5 -69.21 -0.37 0.48
N ASP A 6 -70.13 0.24 -0.30
CA ASP A 6 -70.03 0.23 -1.78
C ASP A 6 -69.53 1.54 -2.42
N ASP A 7 -69.29 2.61 -1.67
CA ASP A 7 -68.90 3.92 -2.24
C ASP A 7 -67.42 4.30 -2.06
N ARG A 8 -66.60 3.41 -1.47
CA ARG A 8 -65.14 3.61 -1.37
C ARG A 8 -64.33 2.88 -2.44
N ASN A 9 -64.93 1.95 -3.19
CA ASN A 9 -64.22 1.15 -4.19
C ASN A 9 -64.16 1.77 -5.60
N HIS A 10 -64.86 2.87 -5.87
CA HIS A 10 -64.78 3.56 -7.17
C HIS A 10 -63.82 4.77 -7.20
N ARG A 11 -63.20 5.17 -6.08
CA ARG A 11 -62.17 6.23 -6.05
C ARG A 11 -60.72 5.74 -5.94
N THR A 12 -60.51 4.44 -5.76
CA THR A 12 -59.17 3.81 -5.76
C THR A 12 -58.77 3.25 -7.13
N ALA A 13 -59.71 3.05 -8.06
CA ALA A 13 -59.42 2.66 -9.44
C ALA A 13 -58.97 3.82 -10.36
N ALA A 14 -59.10 5.07 -9.92
CA ALA A 14 -58.61 6.25 -10.66
C ALA A 14 -57.19 6.67 -10.24
N LYS A 15 -56.66 6.17 -9.12
CA LYS A 15 -55.29 6.43 -8.65
C LYS A 15 -54.27 5.36 -9.08
N GLY A 16 -54.74 4.23 -9.62
CA GLY A 16 -53.89 3.17 -10.18
C GLY A 16 -53.37 3.44 -11.60
N ARG A 17 -54.06 4.27 -12.39
CA ARG A 17 -53.67 4.60 -13.78
C ARG A 17 -52.64 5.73 -13.92
N GLU A 18 -52.27 6.37 -12.81
CA GLU A 18 -51.21 7.39 -12.77
C GLU A 18 -49.87 6.79 -12.31
N VAL A 19 -49.90 5.65 -11.61
CA VAL A 19 -48.70 4.90 -11.20
C VAL A 19 -48.15 4.03 -12.36
N GLU A 20 -49.02 3.55 -13.26
CA GLU A 20 -48.59 2.86 -14.50
C GLU A 20 -47.92 3.79 -15.53
N ARG A 21 -48.13 5.11 -15.47
CA ARG A 21 -47.39 6.08 -16.32
C ARG A 21 -46.03 6.49 -15.76
N LEU A 22 -45.79 6.31 -14.46
CA LEU A 22 -44.47 6.54 -13.85
C LEU A 22 -43.58 5.28 -13.89
N ALA A 23 -44.17 4.08 -13.98
CA ALA A 23 -43.44 2.84 -14.23
C ALA A 23 -42.90 2.74 -15.67
N SER A 24 -43.58 3.32 -16.66
CA SER A 24 -43.12 3.36 -18.06
C SER A 24 -41.95 4.33 -18.34
N LEU A 25 -41.59 5.20 -17.38
CA LEU A 25 -40.44 6.11 -17.48
C LEU A 25 -39.18 5.57 -16.77
N MET A 26 -39.31 4.54 -15.92
CA MET A 26 -38.18 3.92 -15.22
C MET A 26 -37.58 2.71 -15.97
N ASP A 27 -38.30 2.10 -16.91
CA ASP A 27 -37.74 1.07 -17.81
C ASP A 27 -36.95 1.67 -18.99
N ALA A 28 -37.18 2.95 -19.34
CA ALA A 28 -36.37 3.66 -20.33
C ALA A 28 -34.96 4.03 -19.82
N CYS A 29 -34.75 4.11 -18.51
CA CYS A 29 -33.44 4.39 -17.92
C CYS A 29 -32.58 3.15 -17.65
N ARG A 30 -33.13 1.93 -17.73
CA ARG A 30 -32.37 0.67 -17.50
C ARG A 30 -31.83 0.01 -18.77
N ILE A 31 -32.26 0.44 -19.96
CA ILE A 31 -31.73 -0.06 -21.24
C ILE A 31 -30.54 0.79 -21.74
N LEU A 32 -30.35 2.00 -21.19
CA LEU A 32 -29.24 2.90 -21.55
C LEU A 32 -27.96 2.70 -20.71
N SER A 33 -27.94 1.76 -19.77
CA SER A 33 -26.77 1.47 -18.92
C SER A 33 -25.97 0.22 -19.34
N SER A 34 -26.27 -0.43 -20.47
CA SER A 34 -25.57 -1.67 -20.88
C SER A 34 -24.70 -1.58 -22.12
N LEU A 35 -24.48 -0.41 -22.73
CA LEU A 35 -23.54 -0.29 -23.85
C LEU A 35 -22.66 0.96 -23.74
N SER A 36 -21.35 0.71 -23.66
CA SER A 36 -20.25 1.63 -23.93
C SER A 36 -19.84 2.62 -22.83
N LYS A 37 -19.10 2.07 -21.85
CA LYS A 37 -17.91 2.73 -21.30
C LYS A 37 -16.79 2.71 -22.36
N SER A 38 -16.50 3.84 -23.01
CA SER A 38 -15.15 4.17 -23.52
C SER A 38 -15.06 5.61 -24.06
N SER A 39 -14.23 6.43 -23.38
CA SER A 39 -13.52 7.65 -23.83
C SER A 39 -14.27 8.87 -24.43
N PRO A 40 -13.83 10.12 -24.13
CA PRO A 40 -14.53 11.33 -24.55
C PRO A 40 -13.99 11.85 -25.88
N SER A 41 -14.64 11.47 -26.97
CA SER A 41 -14.55 12.20 -28.24
C SER A 41 -15.61 11.68 -29.19
N VAL A 42 -16.25 12.61 -29.89
CA VAL A 42 -17.26 12.42 -30.96
C VAL A 42 -18.72 12.53 -30.48
N LEU A 43 -19.26 13.74 -30.61
CA LEU A 43 -20.68 14.01 -30.81
C LEU A 43 -21.10 13.38 -32.15
N GLN A 44 -21.95 12.35 -32.11
CA GLN A 44 -22.56 11.77 -33.29
C GLN A 44 -24.00 12.31 -33.41
N CYS A 45 -24.17 13.31 -34.27
CA CYS A 45 -25.47 13.75 -34.75
C CYS A 45 -25.85 12.85 -35.94
N GLY A 46 -27.07 12.30 -35.91
CA GLY A 46 -27.58 11.46 -36.99
C GLY A 46 -27.89 12.27 -38.25
N ALA A 47 -27.53 11.71 -39.41
CA ALA A 47 -28.22 11.87 -40.68
C ALA A 47 -27.58 10.92 -41.70
N ASP A 48 -28.40 10.02 -42.21
CA ASP A 48 -28.33 9.28 -43.47
C ASP A 48 -27.10 9.53 -44.36
N TYR A 49 -26.37 8.44 -44.60
CA TYR A 49 -25.34 8.36 -45.63
C TYR A 49 -25.95 8.56 -47.02
N LEU A 50 -25.76 9.75 -47.61
CA LEU A 50 -25.82 9.93 -49.06
C LEU A 50 -24.44 9.66 -49.66
N THR A 51 -24.39 8.81 -50.68
CA THR A 51 -23.14 8.50 -51.37
C THR A 51 -22.72 9.66 -52.29
N PRO A 52 -21.41 9.85 -52.58
CA PRO A 52 -20.92 10.95 -53.41
C PRO A 52 -21.55 11.03 -54.82
N ALA A 53 -22.10 9.93 -55.33
CA ALA A 53 -22.79 9.88 -56.63
C ALA A 53 -24.16 10.61 -56.63
N GLN A 54 -24.79 10.80 -55.47
CA GLN A 54 -26.10 11.44 -55.36
C GLN A 54 -26.02 12.98 -55.28
N TRP A 55 -24.86 13.53 -54.94
CA TRP A 55 -24.64 14.98 -54.86
C TRP A 55 -24.59 15.67 -56.23
N HIS A 56 -24.07 14.98 -57.25
CA HIS A 56 -23.93 15.58 -58.58
C HIS A 56 -25.25 15.71 -59.37
N GLN A 57 -26.32 15.02 -58.96
CA GLN A 57 -27.64 15.15 -59.61
C GLN A 57 -28.52 16.25 -58.98
N THR A 58 -28.27 16.66 -57.74
CA THR A 58 -29.04 17.72 -57.05
C THR A 58 -28.47 19.12 -57.30
N ALA A 59 -27.16 19.25 -57.48
CA ALA A 59 -26.52 20.55 -57.75
C ALA A 59 -26.78 21.10 -59.18
N ALA A 60 -27.23 20.26 -60.11
CA ALA A 60 -27.57 20.68 -61.49
C ALA A 60 -29.02 21.19 -61.65
N ARG A 61 -29.89 21.05 -60.64
CA ARG A 61 -31.32 21.42 -60.72
C ARG A 61 -31.67 22.80 -60.13
N HIS A 62 -30.78 23.42 -59.37
CA HIS A 62 -31.02 24.75 -58.81
C HIS A 62 -29.87 25.67 -59.18
N ARG A 63 -29.97 26.34 -60.34
CA ARG A 63 -29.04 27.38 -60.82
C ARG A 63 -28.81 28.45 -59.74
N LEU A 64 -27.89 28.22 -58.83
CA LEU A 64 -27.48 29.15 -57.79
C LEU A 64 -25.95 29.14 -57.69
N ALA A 65 -25.33 29.69 -58.71
CA ALA A 65 -24.09 30.44 -58.58
C ALA A 65 -24.40 31.86 -59.11
N PRO A 66 -23.86 32.97 -58.56
CA PRO A 66 -22.72 33.06 -57.65
C PRO A 66 -22.91 34.14 -56.54
N VAL A 67 -23.05 33.76 -55.27
CA VAL A 67 -22.75 34.68 -54.16
C VAL A 67 -21.96 33.90 -53.12
N CYS A 68 -20.70 33.60 -53.46
CA CYS A 68 -19.78 32.89 -52.57
C CYS A 68 -18.45 33.62 -52.46
N ARG A 69 -18.48 34.93 -52.21
CA ARG A 69 -17.23 35.69 -52.06
C ARG A 69 -17.20 36.86 -51.08
N THR A 70 -18.10 36.88 -50.11
CA THR A 70 -18.03 37.87 -49.03
C THR A 70 -18.69 37.28 -47.80
N LEU A 71 -17.99 37.33 -46.66
CA LEU A 71 -18.45 37.01 -45.29
C LEU A 71 -18.03 35.70 -44.63
N PHE A 72 -17.00 35.00 -45.11
CA PHE A 72 -16.31 34.01 -44.26
C PHE A 72 -14.80 34.09 -44.43
N ASN A 73 -14.19 35.08 -43.76
CA ASN A 73 -12.78 35.01 -43.41
C ASN A 73 -12.63 34.00 -42.25
N VAL A 74 -12.72 32.70 -42.56
CA VAL A 74 -12.40 31.61 -41.62
C VAL A 74 -10.91 31.31 -41.75
N ASN A 75 -10.10 32.28 -41.35
CA ASN A 75 -8.70 32.04 -40.99
C ASN A 75 -8.49 32.53 -39.56
N ARG A 76 -9.19 31.87 -38.62
CA ARG A 76 -8.69 31.77 -37.24
C ARG A 76 -8.41 30.30 -37.01
N PRO A 77 -7.14 29.88 -36.82
CA PRO A 77 -6.88 28.55 -36.30
C PRO A 77 -7.62 28.45 -34.97
N CYS A 78 -8.48 27.43 -34.83
CA CYS A 78 -9.06 27.06 -33.56
C CYS A 78 -7.89 26.90 -32.60
N GLY A 79 -7.70 27.89 -31.71
CA GLY A 79 -6.61 27.92 -30.76
C GLY A 79 -6.64 26.61 -30.00
N SER A 80 -5.59 25.80 -30.19
CA SER A 80 -5.47 24.50 -29.55
C SER A 80 -5.74 24.66 -28.07
N ILE A 81 -6.79 24.03 -27.53
CA ILE A 81 -7.04 23.91 -26.08
C ILE A 81 -6.05 22.89 -25.45
N GLN A 82 -5.33 22.15 -26.29
CA GLN A 82 -4.34 21.12 -25.96
C GLN A 82 -3.18 21.58 -25.03
N PRO A 83 -2.52 22.75 -25.21
CA PRO A 83 -1.36 23.14 -24.41
C PRO A 83 -1.77 23.56 -22.99
N MET A 84 -2.95 24.14 -22.78
CA MET A 84 -3.40 24.57 -21.45
C MET A 84 -3.81 23.38 -20.58
N TRP A 85 -4.58 22.42 -21.11
CA TRP A 85 -4.92 21.22 -20.36
C TRP A 85 -3.69 20.36 -20.03
N LYS A 86 -2.75 20.25 -20.98
CA LYS A 86 -1.46 19.58 -20.74
C LYS A 86 -0.68 20.26 -19.61
N LYS A 87 -0.58 21.60 -19.62
CA LYS A 87 0.07 22.37 -18.55
C LYS A 87 -0.61 22.18 -17.20
N ILE A 88 -1.94 22.33 -17.12
CA ILE A 88 -2.71 22.13 -15.88
C ILE A 88 -2.51 20.71 -15.33
N ARG A 89 -2.61 19.68 -16.18
CA ARG A 89 -2.39 18.29 -15.77
C ARG A 89 -0.97 18.06 -15.25
N ILE A 90 0.04 18.58 -15.95
CA ILE A 90 1.44 18.46 -15.52
C ILE A 90 1.66 19.20 -14.20
N THR A 91 1.15 20.43 -14.06
CA THR A 91 1.27 21.20 -12.82
C THR A 91 0.59 20.51 -11.65
N LEU A 92 -0.62 19.95 -11.85
CA LEU A 92 -1.32 19.20 -10.80
C LEU A 92 -0.55 17.94 -10.39
N LEU A 93 -0.08 17.14 -11.36
CA LEU A 93 0.72 15.94 -11.08
C LEU A 93 2.04 16.31 -10.39
N ALA A 94 2.69 17.39 -10.80
CA ALA A 94 3.92 17.88 -10.18
C ALA A 94 3.67 18.37 -8.74
N LEU A 95 2.55 19.05 -8.47
CA LEU A 95 2.18 19.46 -7.11
C LEU A 95 1.90 18.23 -6.22
N ILE A 96 1.13 17.25 -6.71
CA ILE A 96 0.90 16.00 -5.99
C ILE A 96 2.23 15.30 -5.72
N LEU A 97 3.08 15.16 -6.73
CA LEU A 97 4.40 14.55 -6.59
C LEU A 97 5.28 15.31 -5.57
N ALA A 98 5.30 16.64 -5.63
CA ALA A 98 6.03 17.47 -4.68
C ALA A 98 5.53 17.28 -3.24
N THR A 99 4.20 17.22 -3.03
CA THR A 99 3.64 16.94 -1.70
C THR A 99 4.04 15.56 -1.19
N VAL A 100 4.02 14.54 -2.05
CA VAL A 100 4.46 13.17 -1.69
C VAL A 100 5.96 13.15 -1.35
N ILE A 101 6.80 13.84 -2.13
CA ILE A 101 8.23 13.95 -1.86
C ILE A 101 8.48 14.62 -0.51
N VAL A 102 7.85 15.77 -0.24
CA VAL A 102 8.01 16.52 1.01
C VAL A 102 7.49 15.72 2.21
N ASP A 103 6.36 15.03 2.08
CA ASP A 103 5.79 14.21 3.16
C ASP A 103 6.69 13.00 3.48
N THR A 104 7.20 12.33 2.44
CA THR A 104 8.16 11.22 2.59
C THR A 104 9.45 11.71 3.24
N TRP A 105 9.99 12.83 2.79
CA TRP A 105 11.22 13.43 3.32
C TRP A 105 11.07 13.84 4.79
N ARG A 106 9.98 14.52 5.16
CA ARG A 106 9.70 14.89 6.56
C ARG A 106 9.51 13.67 7.45
N SER A 107 8.84 12.65 6.94
CA SER A 107 8.56 11.42 7.67
C SER A 107 9.84 10.63 7.96
N GLN A 108 10.73 10.49 6.96
CA GLN A 108 12.05 9.88 7.13
C GLN A 108 12.95 10.66 8.09
N HIS A 109 12.98 12.00 8.00
CA HIS A 109 13.77 12.82 8.91
C HIS A 109 13.30 12.75 10.36
N LYS A 110 11.98 12.75 10.62
CA LYS A 110 11.46 12.59 11.97
C LYS A 110 11.79 11.21 12.57
N ALA A 111 11.73 10.17 11.74
CA ALA A 111 12.02 8.81 12.18
C ALA A 111 13.52 8.57 12.47
N SER A 112 14.40 9.15 11.65
CA SER A 112 15.86 8.96 11.76
C SER A 112 16.57 9.88 12.76
N GLU A 113 15.90 10.95 13.24
CA GLU A 113 16.51 11.86 14.22
C GLU A 113 16.46 11.34 15.67
N TRP A 114 15.63 10.32 15.94
CA TRP A 114 15.45 9.70 17.27
C TRP A 114 15.20 10.68 18.41
N ARG A 115 14.62 11.86 18.12
CA ARG A 115 14.31 12.92 19.10
C ARG A 115 13.01 12.69 19.87
N ALA A 116 12.17 11.78 19.38
CA ALA A 116 10.90 11.42 19.98
C ALA A 116 10.67 9.92 19.82
N THR A 117 9.80 9.36 20.67
CA THR A 117 9.35 7.97 20.56
C THR A 117 8.61 7.77 19.26
N LEU A 118 9.02 6.77 18.48
CA LEU A 118 8.28 6.31 17.31
C LEU A 118 7.15 5.38 17.73
N HIS A 119 5.92 5.74 17.40
CA HIS A 119 4.74 4.96 17.72
C HIS A 119 4.42 3.98 16.59
N VAL A 120 4.46 2.69 16.91
CA VAL A 120 4.20 1.59 15.98
C VAL A 120 2.88 0.91 16.35
N ALA A 121 1.89 0.93 15.46
CA ALA A 121 0.66 0.17 15.62
C ALA A 121 0.83 -1.24 15.07
N VAL A 122 0.63 -2.26 15.91
CA VAL A 122 0.79 -3.67 15.55
C VAL A 122 -0.57 -4.31 15.31
N TYR A 123 -0.84 -4.72 14.07
CA TYR A 123 -2.07 -5.38 13.67
C TYR A 123 -1.82 -6.87 13.43
N PRO A 124 -2.26 -7.77 14.32
CA PRO A 124 -2.16 -9.20 14.09
C PRO A 124 -3.19 -9.67 13.07
N ILE A 125 -2.78 -10.58 12.18
CA ILE A 125 -3.61 -11.13 11.10
C ILE A 125 -3.46 -12.65 11.08
N ASN A 126 -4.57 -13.38 11.07
CA ASN A 126 -4.57 -14.81 10.81
C ASN A 126 -4.41 -15.03 9.30
N ALA A 127 -3.21 -15.42 8.88
CA ALA A 127 -2.84 -15.41 7.47
C ALA A 127 -3.27 -16.66 6.70
N ASP A 128 -3.40 -17.79 7.40
CA ASP A 128 -3.75 -19.08 6.82
C ASP A 128 -5.12 -19.62 7.28
N GLY A 129 -5.85 -18.83 8.06
CA GLY A 129 -7.16 -19.18 8.60
C GLY A 129 -7.13 -20.29 9.65
N SER A 130 -5.95 -20.67 10.16
CA SER A 130 -5.82 -21.78 11.08
C SER A 130 -6.29 -21.45 12.50
N ASP A 131 -6.78 -22.46 13.22
CA ASP A 131 -7.09 -22.31 14.65
C ASP A 131 -5.85 -22.04 15.50
N ALA A 132 -4.69 -22.52 15.05
CA ALA A 132 -3.41 -22.25 15.71
C ALA A 132 -3.09 -20.75 15.68
N ALA A 133 -3.17 -20.12 14.51
CA ALA A 133 -2.99 -18.67 14.38
C ALA A 133 -4.07 -17.90 15.14
N ALA A 134 -5.33 -18.33 15.10
CA ALA A 134 -6.42 -17.70 15.84
C ALA A 134 -6.16 -17.72 17.37
N ARG A 135 -5.80 -18.88 17.93
CA ARG A 135 -5.44 -19.02 19.36
C ARG A 135 -4.22 -18.17 19.71
N ARG A 136 -3.20 -18.15 18.85
CA ARG A 136 -2.00 -17.35 19.08
C ARG A 136 -2.35 -15.88 19.18
N ILE A 137 -3.09 -15.36 18.21
CA ILE A 137 -3.51 -13.96 18.16
C ILE A 137 -4.35 -13.59 19.39
N ALA A 138 -5.26 -14.46 19.82
CA ALA A 138 -6.07 -14.24 21.02
C ALA A 138 -5.23 -14.22 22.32
N SER A 139 -4.06 -14.85 22.33
CA SER A 139 -3.12 -14.82 23.46
C SER A 139 -2.16 -13.63 23.46
N LEU A 140 -2.16 -12.80 22.41
CA LEU A 140 -1.24 -11.67 22.32
C LEU A 140 -1.66 -10.57 23.29
N GLU A 141 -0.66 -10.05 24.00
CA GLU A 141 -0.80 -8.92 24.89
C GLU A 141 0.23 -7.85 24.51
N GLN A 142 0.09 -6.65 25.08
CA GLN A 142 1.05 -5.57 24.88
C GLN A 142 2.49 -5.99 25.26
N SER A 143 2.62 -6.83 26.29
CA SER A 143 3.89 -7.41 26.78
C SER A 143 4.57 -8.32 25.74
N SER A 144 3.81 -8.88 24.79
CA SER A 144 4.35 -9.78 23.76
C SER A 144 5.35 -9.08 22.84
N PHE A 145 5.36 -7.74 22.80
CA PHE A 145 6.23 -6.93 21.94
C PHE A 145 7.31 -6.16 22.70
N GLU A 146 7.39 -6.31 24.03
CA GLU A 146 8.35 -5.56 24.87
C GLU A 146 9.81 -5.93 24.59
N ASP A 147 10.08 -7.17 24.18
CA ASP A 147 11.45 -7.59 23.82
C ASP A 147 12.00 -6.77 22.62
N ILE A 148 11.14 -6.39 21.67
CA ILE A 148 11.51 -5.53 20.53
C ILE A 148 11.79 -4.11 21.01
N GLU A 149 10.92 -3.56 21.86
CA GLU A 149 11.11 -2.21 22.42
C GLU A 149 12.41 -2.12 23.24
N ARG A 150 12.68 -3.14 24.05
CA ARG A 150 13.89 -3.23 24.88
C ARG A 150 15.13 -3.33 24.02
N PHE A 151 15.16 -4.27 23.07
CA PHE A 151 16.28 -4.43 22.15
C PHE A 151 16.60 -3.13 21.41
N LEU A 152 15.61 -2.47 20.81
CA LEU A 152 15.85 -1.21 20.10
C LEU A 152 16.26 -0.07 21.04
N GLY A 153 15.79 -0.09 22.30
CA GLY A 153 16.24 0.80 23.36
C GLY A 153 17.72 0.62 23.69
N ASP A 154 18.12 -0.62 23.96
CA ASP A 154 19.50 -0.98 24.31
C ASP A 154 20.46 -0.64 23.16
N GLU A 155 20.07 -0.94 21.92
CA GLU A 155 20.87 -0.67 20.73
C GLU A 155 20.96 0.83 20.41
N ALA A 156 19.87 1.59 20.60
CA ALA A 156 19.91 3.04 20.49
C ALA A 156 20.86 3.64 21.53
N GLN A 157 20.79 3.18 22.78
CA GLN A 157 21.68 3.62 23.85
C GLN A 157 23.14 3.27 23.55
N ARG A 158 23.42 2.09 23.00
CA ARG A 158 24.76 1.66 22.58
C ARG A 158 25.39 2.61 21.56
N TYR A 159 24.57 3.25 20.72
CA TYR A 159 25.00 4.27 19.77
C TYR A 159 24.86 5.72 20.27
N GLY A 160 24.54 5.94 21.54
CA GLY A 160 24.51 7.26 22.17
C GLY A 160 23.20 8.05 21.96
N ILE A 161 22.13 7.38 21.52
CA ILE A 161 20.79 7.99 21.49
C ILE A 161 20.28 8.13 22.93
N THR A 162 19.84 9.33 23.30
CA THR A 162 19.44 9.67 24.68
C THR A 162 17.94 9.50 24.96
N THR A 163 17.13 9.24 23.93
CA THR A 163 15.70 8.99 24.07
C THR A 163 15.49 7.65 24.76
N SER A 164 14.92 7.68 25.97
CA SER A 164 14.76 6.49 26.84
C SER A 164 13.88 5.40 26.24
N ARG A 165 12.93 5.76 25.37
CA ARG A 165 12.06 4.83 24.66
C ARG A 165 11.99 5.24 23.19
N PRO A 166 12.96 4.80 22.36
CA PRO A 166 13.03 5.21 20.95
C PRO A 166 11.84 4.69 20.14
N VAL A 167 11.29 3.53 20.51
CA VAL A 167 10.13 2.92 19.86
C VAL A 167 9.11 2.46 20.89
N LYS A 168 7.82 2.68 20.59
CA LYS A 168 6.68 2.15 21.33
C LYS A 168 5.78 1.36 20.39
N LEU A 169 5.73 0.04 20.59
CA LEU A 169 4.79 -0.84 19.90
C LEU A 169 3.46 -0.81 20.67
N THR A 170 2.35 -0.73 19.95
CA THR A 170 1.00 -0.76 20.53
C THR A 170 0.17 -1.81 19.82
N LEU A 171 -0.23 -2.85 20.54
CA LEU A 171 -1.08 -3.91 19.98
C LEU A 171 -2.46 -3.33 19.64
N GLN A 172 -2.90 -3.56 18.41
CA GLN A 172 -4.22 -3.18 17.90
C GLN A 172 -5.12 -4.42 17.80
N PRO A 173 -6.45 -4.22 17.68
CA PRO A 173 -7.37 -5.31 17.38
C PRO A 173 -6.96 -6.08 16.11
N PRO A 174 -7.18 -7.40 16.06
CA PRO A 174 -6.84 -8.20 14.91
C PRO A 174 -7.63 -7.77 13.67
N LEU A 175 -7.00 -7.86 12.50
CA LEU A 175 -7.65 -7.58 11.22
C LEU A 175 -8.11 -8.89 10.56
N SER A 176 -9.31 -8.86 9.99
CA SER A 176 -9.86 -9.97 9.21
C SER A 176 -9.46 -9.93 7.73
N SER A 177 -9.04 -8.76 7.22
CA SER A 177 -8.55 -8.61 5.85
C SER A 177 -7.04 -8.72 5.80
N ALA A 178 -6.50 -9.48 4.85
CA ALA A 178 -5.06 -9.55 4.60
C ALA A 178 -4.57 -8.41 3.69
N PRO A 179 -3.30 -7.98 3.81
CA PRO A 179 -2.67 -7.07 2.85
C PRO A 179 -2.58 -7.74 1.46
N PRO A 180 -2.47 -6.95 0.37
CA PRO A 180 -2.22 -7.52 -0.95
C PRO A 180 -0.88 -8.27 -0.97
N LEU A 181 -0.90 -9.50 -1.51
CA LEU A 181 0.30 -10.32 -1.67
C LEU A 181 1.36 -9.60 -2.51
N ALA A 182 2.61 -9.63 -2.03
CA ALA A 182 3.74 -9.13 -2.78
C ALA A 182 4.01 -10.05 -4.00
N PRO A 183 4.31 -9.48 -5.17
CA PRO A 183 4.73 -10.26 -6.33
C PRO A 183 6.09 -10.94 -6.09
N LYS A 184 6.19 -12.25 -6.36
CA LYS A 184 7.41 -13.05 -6.13
C LYS A 184 8.60 -12.64 -7.00
N HIS A 185 8.32 -12.18 -8.23
CA HIS A 185 9.31 -11.67 -9.17
C HIS A 185 8.76 -10.39 -9.80
N ALA A 186 8.84 -9.29 -9.05
CA ALA A 186 8.27 -8.03 -9.50
C ALA A 186 9.16 -7.37 -10.55
N SER A 187 8.63 -7.14 -11.75
CA SER A 187 9.10 -6.03 -12.56
C SER A 187 8.92 -4.70 -11.80
N MET A 188 9.66 -3.65 -12.18
CA MET A 188 9.54 -2.33 -11.55
C MET A 188 8.08 -1.82 -11.55
N LEU A 189 7.33 -2.08 -12.62
CA LEU A 189 5.93 -1.67 -12.72
C LEU A 189 5.03 -2.45 -11.75
N GLU A 190 5.25 -3.76 -11.59
CA GLU A 190 4.49 -4.59 -10.64
C GLU A 190 4.77 -4.18 -9.19
N ALA A 191 6.03 -3.83 -8.87
CA ALA A 191 6.38 -3.30 -7.56
C ALA A 191 5.66 -1.98 -7.27
N VAL A 192 5.61 -1.06 -8.25
CA VAL A 192 4.85 0.20 -8.14
C VAL A 192 3.36 -0.07 -7.97
N ALA A 193 2.76 -0.91 -8.81
CA ALA A 193 1.34 -1.24 -8.74
C ALA A 193 0.96 -1.87 -7.40
N TRP A 194 1.79 -2.79 -6.89
CA TRP A 194 1.60 -3.40 -5.59
C TRP A 194 1.73 -2.37 -4.46
N SER A 195 2.71 -1.48 -4.51
CA SER A 195 2.88 -0.43 -3.49
C SER A 195 1.64 0.48 -3.39
N LEU A 196 1.02 0.81 -4.53
CA LEU A 196 -0.21 1.60 -4.59
C LEU A 196 -1.40 0.82 -4.04
N LYS A 197 -1.53 -0.47 -4.39
CA LYS A 197 -2.58 -1.35 -3.87
C LYS A 197 -2.48 -1.50 -2.36
N LEU A 198 -1.26 -1.63 -1.83
CA LEU A 198 -0.99 -1.71 -0.40
C LEU A 198 -1.39 -0.42 0.31
N ARG A 199 -0.94 0.74 -0.19
CA ARG A 199 -1.31 2.05 0.36
C ARG A 199 -2.82 2.26 0.35
N TRP A 200 -3.50 1.91 -0.75
CA TRP A 200 -4.96 1.98 -0.85
C TRP A 200 -5.66 1.04 0.13
N TRP A 201 -5.12 -0.16 0.34
CA TRP A 201 -5.64 -1.08 1.36
C TRP A 201 -5.48 -0.51 2.77
N VAL A 202 -4.30 0.00 3.12
CA VAL A 202 -4.04 0.62 4.44
C VAL A 202 -4.92 1.86 4.67
N TRP A 203 -5.15 2.67 3.64
CA TRP A 203 -5.99 3.87 3.72
C TRP A 203 -7.46 3.56 4.07
N ARG A 204 -7.95 2.37 3.73
CA ARG A 204 -9.33 1.93 4.07
C ARG A 204 -9.46 1.35 5.47
N LEU A 205 -8.36 1.08 6.15
CA LEU A 205 -8.39 0.55 7.52
C LEU A 205 -8.80 1.64 8.52
N PRO A 206 -9.44 1.27 9.64
CA PRO A 206 -9.74 2.20 10.72
C PRO A 206 -8.48 2.95 11.17
N PRO A 207 -8.58 4.24 11.52
CA PRO A 207 -7.47 4.95 12.12
C PRO A 207 -7.12 4.34 13.48
N ALA A 208 -5.83 4.07 13.72
CA ALA A 208 -5.34 3.77 15.07
C ALA A 208 -5.30 5.06 15.92
N THR A 209 -5.55 4.90 17.21
CA THR A 209 -5.40 5.95 18.23
C THR A 209 -4.45 5.46 19.32
N PRO A 210 -3.37 6.20 19.65
CA PRO A 210 -2.90 7.42 18.98
C PRO A 210 -2.50 7.16 17.52
N ARG A 211 -2.43 8.22 16.70
CA ARG A 211 -2.00 8.09 15.30
C ARG A 211 -0.57 7.54 15.27
N PRO A 212 -0.33 6.36 14.69
CA PRO A 212 0.99 5.77 14.67
C PRO A 212 1.86 6.42 13.59
N ASP A 213 3.17 6.43 13.81
CA ASP A 213 4.18 6.74 12.81
C ASP A 213 4.32 5.58 11.81
N ILE A 214 4.25 4.33 12.32
CA ILE A 214 4.41 3.09 11.54
C ILE A 214 3.23 2.15 11.78
N ARG A 215 2.72 1.54 10.72
CA ARG A 215 1.72 0.45 10.78
C ARG A 215 2.39 -0.88 10.44
N LEU A 216 2.48 -1.75 11.43
CA LEU A 216 3.07 -3.08 11.31
C LEU A 216 1.96 -4.12 11.24
N PHE A 217 1.92 -4.87 10.13
CA PHE A 217 0.96 -5.96 9.91
C PHE A 217 1.67 -7.29 10.12
N VAL A 218 1.33 -8.00 11.21
CA VAL A 218 1.97 -9.25 11.59
C VAL A 218 1.07 -10.42 11.20
N GLN A 219 1.48 -11.14 10.17
CA GLN A 219 0.74 -12.27 9.60
C GLN A 219 1.21 -13.57 10.25
N TYR A 220 0.35 -14.19 11.05
CA TYR A 220 0.62 -15.44 11.76
C TYR A 220 0.22 -16.64 10.90
N TRP A 221 1.13 -17.60 10.79
CA TRP A 221 0.98 -18.84 10.01
C TRP A 221 1.14 -20.07 10.91
N GLN A 222 0.30 -21.08 10.75
CA GLN A 222 0.57 -22.39 11.32
C GLN A 222 1.79 -23.02 10.64
N ALA A 223 2.73 -23.53 11.42
CA ALA A 223 3.81 -24.35 10.89
C ALA A 223 3.19 -25.59 10.20
N LYS A 224 3.28 -25.65 8.88
CA LYS A 224 2.98 -26.85 8.08
C LYS A 224 4.31 -27.43 7.59
N ASN A 225 4.32 -28.69 7.13
CA ASN A 225 5.50 -29.44 6.69
C ASN A 225 6.21 -28.88 5.42
N GLY A 226 6.31 -27.55 5.26
CA GLY A 226 6.88 -26.86 4.11
C GLY A 226 7.35 -25.42 4.37
N GLY A 227 7.50 -24.98 5.63
CA GLY A 227 8.00 -23.64 5.98
C GLY A 227 6.98 -22.50 5.85
N ILE A 228 7.31 -21.32 6.40
CA ILE A 228 6.54 -20.07 6.20
C ILE A 228 6.95 -19.46 4.86
N PRO A 229 6.03 -18.81 4.12
CA PRO A 229 6.40 -17.84 3.09
C PRO A 229 7.49 -16.87 3.58
N ALA A 230 8.48 -16.51 2.75
CA ALA A 230 9.46 -15.50 3.11
C ALA A 230 8.78 -14.21 3.61
N SER A 231 9.31 -13.59 4.68
CA SER A 231 8.88 -12.27 5.14
C SER A 231 9.37 -11.20 4.17
N HIS A 232 8.62 -10.10 4.03
CA HIS A 232 8.92 -9.04 3.07
C HIS A 232 8.60 -7.67 3.66
N GLY A 233 9.62 -6.86 3.91
CA GLY A 233 9.50 -5.46 4.31
C GLY A 233 9.40 -4.55 3.11
N LEU A 234 8.45 -3.61 3.12
CA LEU A 234 8.42 -2.52 2.15
C LEU A 234 8.91 -1.23 2.81
N GLU A 235 10.16 -0.87 2.52
CA GLU A 235 10.84 0.34 3.00
C GLU A 235 10.00 1.63 2.84
N ARG A 236 9.25 1.76 1.73
CA ARG A 236 8.68 3.07 1.31
C ARG A 236 7.21 3.24 1.69
N GLY A 237 6.96 3.51 2.97
CA GLY A 237 5.67 4.06 3.42
C GLY A 237 5.32 3.96 4.90
N HIS A 238 6.29 3.69 5.79
CA HIS A 238 6.02 3.40 7.21
C HIS A 238 4.99 2.27 7.41
N ILE A 239 5.04 1.28 6.51
CA ILE A 239 4.19 0.09 6.53
C ILE A 239 5.14 -1.09 6.53
N ALA A 240 5.09 -1.91 7.58
CA ALA A 240 5.83 -3.17 7.64
C ALA A 240 4.85 -4.34 7.53
N ILE A 241 5.27 -5.41 6.84
CA ILE A 241 4.53 -6.67 6.79
C ILE A 241 5.49 -7.77 7.25
N ALA A 242 5.20 -8.37 8.40
CA ALA A 242 6.01 -9.47 8.94
C ALA A 242 5.24 -10.78 8.81
N HIS A 243 5.90 -11.84 8.33
CA HIS A 243 5.36 -13.20 8.36
C HIS A 243 6.00 -13.97 9.51
N VAL A 244 5.19 -14.53 10.39
CA VAL A 244 5.67 -15.15 11.64
C VAL A 244 4.93 -16.46 11.93
N PHE A 245 5.54 -17.31 12.75
CA PHE A 245 4.91 -18.55 13.19
C PHE A 245 3.84 -18.27 14.26
N ALA A 246 2.74 -19.00 14.18
CA ALA A 246 1.69 -19.04 15.20
C ALA A 246 2.11 -19.86 16.44
N ASP A 247 3.21 -20.60 16.38
CA ASP A 247 3.73 -21.35 17.53
C ASP A 247 4.27 -20.39 18.60
N GLY A 248 3.83 -20.56 19.84
CA GLY A 248 4.30 -19.79 20.98
C GLY A 248 5.79 -20.01 21.27
N ALA A 249 6.33 -21.19 20.97
CA ALA A 249 7.77 -21.48 21.12
C ALA A 249 8.63 -20.61 20.18
N MET A 250 8.04 -20.09 19.11
CA MET A 250 8.71 -19.22 18.13
C MET A 250 8.62 -17.74 18.47
N GLN A 251 8.05 -17.35 19.61
CA GLN A 251 7.85 -15.93 19.93
C GLN A 251 9.15 -15.12 19.89
N ARG A 252 10.25 -15.67 20.41
CA ARG A 252 11.54 -14.98 20.45
C ARG A 252 12.15 -14.85 19.06
N ALA A 253 12.12 -15.91 18.25
CA ALA A 253 12.55 -15.87 16.86
C ALA A 253 11.68 -14.92 16.01
N ASN A 254 10.37 -14.94 16.22
CA ASN A 254 9.44 -14.01 15.58
C ASN A 254 9.76 -12.54 15.91
N ALA A 255 10.24 -12.26 17.12
CA ALA A 255 10.65 -10.90 17.50
C ALA A 255 11.84 -10.41 16.65
N VAL A 256 12.77 -11.29 16.27
CA VAL A 256 13.87 -10.95 15.34
C VAL A 256 13.31 -10.56 13.99
N VAL A 257 12.40 -11.37 13.42
CA VAL A 257 11.75 -11.06 12.14
C VAL A 257 11.00 -9.74 12.22
N ILE A 258 10.19 -9.53 13.25
CA ILE A 258 9.42 -8.29 13.40
C ILE A 258 10.34 -7.06 13.53
N ALA A 259 11.43 -7.16 14.30
CA ALA A 259 12.39 -6.06 14.44
C ALA A 259 13.11 -5.76 13.13
N HIS A 260 13.51 -6.79 12.39
CA HIS A 260 14.11 -6.67 11.06
C HIS A 260 13.17 -5.92 10.10
N GLU A 261 11.91 -6.35 10.01
CA GLU A 261 10.92 -5.70 9.14
C GLU A 261 10.59 -4.27 9.58
N LEU A 262 10.62 -4.01 10.88
CA LEU A 262 10.47 -2.66 11.40
C LEU A 262 11.63 -1.76 10.98
N LEU A 263 12.88 -2.23 11.04
CA LEU A 263 14.03 -1.43 10.64
C LEU A 263 14.04 -1.09 9.14
N HIS A 264 13.48 -1.96 8.28
CA HIS A 264 13.26 -1.58 6.87
C HIS A 264 12.39 -0.33 6.72
N THR A 265 11.39 -0.12 7.59
CA THR A 265 10.57 1.11 7.53
C THR A 265 11.35 2.38 7.87
N LEU A 266 12.53 2.23 8.48
CA LEU A 266 13.46 3.29 8.84
C LEU A 266 14.60 3.45 7.81
N GLY A 267 14.56 2.70 6.71
CA GLY A 267 15.57 2.78 5.63
C GLY A 267 16.73 1.79 5.76
N ALA A 268 16.68 0.85 6.71
CA ALA A 268 17.67 -0.22 6.77
C ALA A 268 17.59 -1.10 5.52
N THR A 269 18.74 -1.52 5.00
CA THR A 269 18.84 -2.48 3.89
C THR A 269 19.30 -3.84 4.40
N ASP A 270 18.96 -4.91 3.68
CA ASP A 270 19.46 -6.25 3.99
C ASP A 270 20.98 -6.34 3.93
N LYS A 271 21.56 -7.15 4.81
CA LYS A 271 23.02 -7.35 4.93
C LYS A 271 23.44 -8.79 4.66
N TYR A 272 22.66 -9.50 3.86
CA TYR A 272 22.91 -10.88 3.46
C TYR A 272 22.78 -11.05 1.94
N ASP A 273 23.38 -12.11 1.40
CA ASP A 273 23.23 -12.49 0.00
C ASP A 273 21.88 -13.19 -0.24
N PHE A 274 21.05 -12.70 -1.16
CA PHE A 274 19.71 -13.25 -1.37
C PHE A 274 19.69 -14.67 -1.95
N ALA A 275 20.78 -15.14 -2.56
CA ALA A 275 20.88 -16.48 -3.12
C ALA A 275 21.35 -17.50 -2.07
N THR A 276 22.32 -17.14 -1.24
CA THR A 276 22.90 -18.06 -0.23
C THR A 276 22.32 -17.87 1.17
N LEU A 277 21.68 -16.73 1.43
CA LEU A 277 21.26 -16.25 2.75
C LEU A 277 22.43 -16.08 3.74
N GLU A 278 23.65 -15.95 3.23
CA GLU A 278 24.83 -15.73 4.06
C GLU A 278 24.98 -14.24 4.40
N PRO A 279 25.29 -13.90 5.66
CA PRO A 279 25.65 -12.55 6.03
C PRO A 279 26.88 -12.04 5.25
N VAL A 280 26.79 -10.85 4.67
CA VAL A 280 27.84 -10.26 3.84
C VAL A 280 28.87 -9.55 4.71
N TYR A 281 30.12 -10.00 4.72
CA TYR A 281 31.20 -9.32 5.46
C TYR A 281 31.60 -7.99 4.81
N PRO A 282 31.89 -6.92 5.58
CA PRO A 282 31.80 -6.82 7.05
C PRO A 282 30.41 -6.40 7.55
N GLU A 283 29.52 -5.96 6.66
CA GLU A 283 28.34 -5.20 7.04
C GLU A 283 27.22 -6.03 7.69
N GLY A 284 27.16 -7.32 7.38
CA GLY A 284 26.26 -8.32 7.96
C GLY A 284 26.85 -9.07 9.15
N TYR A 285 28.02 -8.65 9.64
CA TYR A 285 28.64 -9.20 10.84
C TYR A 285 28.34 -8.27 12.00
N ALA A 286 27.88 -8.82 13.13
CA ALA A 286 27.59 -8.05 14.32
C ALA A 286 28.87 -7.46 14.95
N GLU A 287 29.94 -8.23 14.91
CA GLU A 287 31.25 -7.93 15.47
C GLU A 287 32.33 -8.14 14.38
N PRO A 288 32.38 -7.30 13.32
CA PRO A 288 33.24 -7.52 12.16
C PRO A 288 34.74 -7.52 12.51
N ASP A 289 35.12 -6.82 13.57
CA ASP A 289 36.50 -6.66 14.05
C ASP A 289 36.90 -7.69 15.12
N ALA A 290 36.04 -8.67 15.45
CA ALA A 290 36.34 -9.70 16.45
C ALA A 290 37.58 -10.54 16.09
N GLN A 291 38.32 -10.98 17.12
CA GLN A 291 39.49 -11.84 16.99
C GLN A 291 39.41 -13.01 17.99
N PRO A 292 39.20 -14.27 17.54
CA PRO A 292 38.96 -14.67 16.14
C PRO A 292 37.63 -14.12 15.61
N ARG A 293 37.56 -13.85 14.30
CA ARG A 293 36.35 -13.30 13.66
C ARG A 293 35.17 -14.27 13.69
N LEU A 294 35.46 -15.56 13.49
CA LEU A 294 34.47 -16.62 13.43
C LEU A 294 34.74 -17.66 14.51
N PRO A 295 33.69 -18.28 15.08
CA PRO A 295 32.28 -17.97 14.86
C PRO A 295 31.90 -16.62 15.48
N GLN A 296 30.95 -15.91 14.86
CA GLN A 296 30.36 -14.73 15.49
C GLN A 296 29.49 -15.16 16.67
N ARG A 297 29.45 -14.34 17.72
CA ARG A 297 28.57 -14.57 18.88
C ARG A 297 27.15 -14.11 18.60
N PHE A 298 27.03 -12.98 17.91
CA PHE A 298 25.76 -12.33 17.61
C PHE A 298 25.48 -12.31 16.11
N CYS A 299 24.20 -12.26 15.78
CA CYS A 299 23.69 -11.96 14.45
C CYS A 299 23.72 -10.44 14.23
N GLU A 300 24.04 -9.97 13.03
CA GLU A 300 23.63 -8.62 12.65
C GLU A 300 22.14 -8.67 12.30
N LEU A 301 21.31 -7.81 12.90
CA LEU A 301 19.85 -7.91 12.80
C LEU A 301 19.35 -7.88 11.34
N MET A 302 19.95 -7.05 10.49
CA MET A 302 19.62 -6.95 9.06
C MET A 302 20.27 -8.04 8.19
N ALA A 303 21.18 -8.85 8.73
CA ALA A 303 21.63 -10.09 8.12
C ALA A 303 20.77 -11.30 8.57
N GLY A 304 20.17 -11.20 9.75
CA GLY A 304 19.18 -12.17 10.27
C GLY A 304 19.74 -13.54 10.66
N ARG A 305 21.07 -13.75 10.59
CA ARG A 305 21.74 -15.01 10.91
C ARG A 305 23.12 -14.81 11.53
N ILE A 306 23.60 -15.81 12.25
CA ILE A 306 24.90 -15.83 12.93
C ILE A 306 25.93 -16.56 12.05
N PRO A 307 27.00 -15.88 11.57
CA PRO A 307 28.09 -16.54 10.86
C PRO A 307 28.83 -17.58 11.72
N ARG A 308 28.93 -18.83 11.25
CA ARG A 308 29.53 -19.96 12.01
C ARG A 308 30.88 -20.48 11.47
N GLY A 309 31.51 -19.78 10.51
CA GLY A 309 32.73 -20.28 9.87
C GLY A 309 32.41 -21.26 8.77
N ASP A 310 32.92 -22.48 8.89
CA ASP A 310 32.75 -23.54 7.89
C ASP A 310 31.35 -24.20 7.93
N MET A 311 30.51 -23.80 8.88
CA MET A 311 29.13 -24.28 9.03
C MET A 311 28.14 -23.25 8.46
N PRO A 312 26.98 -23.70 7.95
CA PRO A 312 25.92 -22.79 7.52
C PRO A 312 25.53 -21.77 8.61
N PRO A 313 25.17 -20.54 8.22
CA PRO A 313 24.81 -19.50 9.17
C PRO A 313 23.55 -19.88 9.95
N GLU A 314 23.63 -19.74 11.27
CA GLU A 314 22.61 -20.20 12.21
C GLU A 314 21.51 -19.15 12.39
N GLN A 315 20.26 -19.58 12.59
CA GLN A 315 19.18 -18.67 12.96
C GLN A 315 19.30 -18.25 14.43
N PRO A 316 19.15 -16.97 14.77
CA PRO A 316 19.12 -16.52 16.15
C PRO A 316 17.87 -17.06 16.87
N ARG A 317 18.00 -17.38 18.16
CA ARG A 317 16.86 -17.86 18.97
C ARG A 317 15.96 -16.72 19.42
N GLY A 318 16.51 -15.50 19.45
CA GLY A 318 15.85 -14.28 19.88
C GLY A 318 16.72 -13.05 19.63
N LEU A 319 16.18 -11.88 19.99
CA LEU A 319 16.87 -10.59 19.82
C LEU A 319 18.13 -10.44 20.67
N ASP A 320 18.26 -11.20 21.75
CA ASP A 320 19.46 -11.28 22.59
C ASP A 320 20.64 -11.98 21.90
N ASP A 321 20.38 -12.74 20.84
CA ASP A 321 21.42 -13.33 19.99
C ASP A 321 21.79 -12.38 18.82
N CYS A 322 21.37 -11.10 18.83
CA CYS A 322 21.58 -10.16 17.73
C CYS A 322 22.06 -8.78 18.19
N LEU A 323 22.63 -8.01 17.26
CA LEU A 323 23.01 -6.60 17.39
C LEU A 323 22.66 -5.83 16.11
N VAL A 324 22.45 -4.53 16.21
CA VAL A 324 22.40 -3.60 15.08
C VAL A 324 23.82 -3.28 14.64
N GLY A 325 24.22 -3.66 13.42
CA GLY A 325 25.56 -3.38 12.92
C GLY A 325 25.80 -1.89 12.68
N ALA A 326 27.07 -1.46 12.60
CA ALA A 326 27.40 -0.04 12.41
C ALA A 326 26.86 0.53 11.09
N LYS A 327 26.71 -0.28 10.03
CA LYS A 327 26.08 0.16 8.78
C LYS A 327 24.58 0.38 8.96
N THR A 328 23.87 -0.60 9.53
CA THR A 328 22.45 -0.48 9.88
C THR A 328 22.20 0.73 10.77
N ALA A 329 23.04 0.94 11.79
CA ALA A 329 22.97 2.09 12.69
C ALA A 329 23.08 3.44 11.95
N ARG A 330 23.91 3.54 10.90
CA ARG A 330 23.97 4.74 10.03
C ARG A 330 22.71 4.89 9.20
N GLU A 331 22.21 3.81 8.61
CA GLU A 331 21.02 3.83 7.74
C GLU A 331 19.78 4.30 8.51
N ILE A 332 19.58 3.81 9.73
CA ILE A 332 18.43 4.18 10.56
C ILE A 332 18.66 5.46 11.36
N GLY A 333 19.83 6.09 11.27
CA GLY A 333 20.12 7.38 11.92
C GLY A 333 20.56 7.32 13.39
N PHE A 334 20.92 6.15 13.92
CA PHE A 334 21.60 6.03 15.22
C PHE A 334 22.98 6.69 15.20
N ILE A 335 23.72 6.54 14.09
CA ILE A 335 25.00 7.24 13.87
C ILE A 335 24.76 8.35 12.87
N LYS A 336 25.05 9.60 13.25
CA LYS A 336 25.00 10.73 12.33
C LYS A 336 26.20 10.71 11.38
N PRO A 337 26.03 11.05 10.09
CA PRO A 337 27.17 11.29 9.21
C PRO A 337 28.03 12.42 9.80
N ALA A 338 29.36 12.27 9.74
CA ALA A 338 30.27 13.34 10.13
C ALA A 338 29.95 14.57 9.27
N SER A 339 29.66 15.69 9.94
CA SER A 339 29.32 16.99 9.34
C SER A 339 30.52 17.68 8.73
#